data_AF-A0A356E0Z8-F1
#
_entry.id   AF-A0A356E0Z8-F1
#
_cell.length_a   1.000
_cell.length_b   1.000
_cell.length_c   1.000
_cell.angle_alpha   90.00
_cell.angle_beta   90.00
_cell.angle_gamma   90.00
#
_symmetry.space_group_name_H-M   'P 1'
#
loop_
_entity.id
_entity.type
_entity.pdbx_description
1 polymer ?
#
loop_
_entity_poly.entity_id
_entity_poly.type
_entity_poly.pdbx_seq_one_letter_code
_entity_poly.pdbx_strand_id
1 'polypeptide(L)' 'PLPLTALAREMMETLHADGFGGDDHSALARYYAKLSGTAIGQ' A
#
# COMPACT_ATOMS: atom_id res chain seq x y z
N PRO A 1 -2.03 -21.84 -5.53
CA PRO A 1 -2.68 -20.64 -4.95
C PRO A 1 -1.62 -19.81 -4.22
N LEU A 2 -1.60 -18.48 -4.41
CA LEU A 2 -0.63 -17.57 -3.79
C LEU A 2 -1.38 -16.52 -2.96
N PRO A 3 -1.92 -16.88 -1.79
CA PRO A 3 -2.81 -16.02 -1.03
C PRO A 3 -2.16 -14.71 -0.61
N LEU A 4 -0.87 -14.74 -0.24
CA LEU A 4 -0.12 -13.53 0.14
C LEU A 4 0.11 -12.61 -1.06
N THR A 5 0.34 -13.16 -2.25
CA THR A 5 0.50 -12.37 -3.48
C THR A 5 -0.82 -11.74 -3.92
N ALA A 6 -1.94 -12.44 -3.77
CA ALA A 6 -3.26 -11.89 -4.04
C ALA A 6 -3.56 -10.70 -3.12
N LEU A 7 -3.29 -10.84 -1.82
CA LEU A 7 -3.44 -9.76 -0.86
C LEU A 7 -2.52 -8.56 -1.17
N ALA A 8 -1.26 -8.82 -1.53
CA ALA A 8 -0.33 -7.75 -1.92
C ALA A 8 -0.83 -6.96 -3.13
N ARG A 9 -1.43 -7.64 -4.13
CA ARG A 9 -2.02 -6.97 -5.30
C ARG A 9 -3.16 -6.04 -4.90
N GLU A 10 -4.06 -6.47 -4.02
CA GLU A 10 -5.17 -5.63 -3.54
C GLU A 10 -4.67 -4.38 -2.78
N MET A 11 -3.61 -4.52 -1.99
CA MET A 11 -2.97 -3.37 -1.32
C MET A 11 -2.37 -2.38 -2.33
N MET A 12 -1.75 -2.87 -3.41
CA MET A 12 -1.20 -2.03 -4.48
C MET A 12 -2.29 -1.37 -5.33
N GLU A 13 -3.41 -2.06 -5.60
CA GLU A 13 -4.57 -1.49 -6.28
C GLU A 13 -5.20 -0.35 -5.47
N THR A 14 -5.24 -0.50 -4.14
CA THR A 14 -5.69 0.57 -3.23
C THR A 14 -4.77 1.80 -3.33
N LEU A 15 -3.45 1.59 -3.34
CA LEU A 15 -2.49 2.70 -3.51
C LEU A 15 -2.60 3.38 -4.87
N HIS A 16 -2.84 2.61 -5.93
CA HIS A 16 -3.08 3.15 -7.26
C HIS A 16 -4.32 4.05 -7.27
N ALA A 17 -5.42 3.60 -6.66
CA ALA A 17 -6.66 4.38 -6.53
C ALA A 17 -6.48 5.64 -5.66
N ASP A 18 -5.57 5.60 -4.68
CA ASP A 18 -5.19 6.76 -3.85
C ASP A 18 -4.24 7.75 -4.56
N GLY A 19 -3.85 7.48 -5.81
CA GLY A 19 -2.99 8.36 -6.61
C GLY A 19 -1.49 8.07 -6.51
N PHE A 20 -1.08 7.01 -5.82
CA PHE A 20 0.33 6.62 -5.64
C PHE A 20 0.78 5.52 -6.61
N GLY A 21 0.06 5.33 -7.72
CA GLY A 21 0.35 4.25 -8.68
C GLY A 21 1.68 4.38 -9.43
N GLY A 22 2.27 5.58 -9.44
CA GLY A 22 3.58 5.85 -10.03
C GLY A 22 4.72 6.01 -9.02
N ASP A 23 4.43 5.91 -7.71
CA ASP A 23 5.44 5.98 -6.66
C ASP A 23 6.25 4.67 -6.62
N ASP A 24 7.43 4.72 -6.00
CA ASP A 24 8.18 3.51 -5.66
C ASP A 24 7.33 2.56 -4.80
N HIS A 25 7.58 1.26 -4.91
CA HIS A 25 6.82 0.25 -4.16
C HIS A 25 6.95 0.37 -2.63
N SER A 26 7.94 1.11 -2.11
CA SER A 26 7.99 1.51 -0.69
C SER A 26 6.78 2.35 -0.26
N ALA A 27 6.00 2.91 -1.18
CA ALA A 27 4.70 3.53 -0.92
C ALA A 27 3.69 2.59 -0.23
N LEU A 28 3.94 1.27 -0.20
CA LEU A 28 3.20 0.33 0.66
C LEU A 28 3.17 0.74 2.14
N ALA A 29 4.19 1.45 2.63
CA ALA A 29 4.15 2.04 3.97
C ALA A 29 2.98 3.04 4.14
N ARG A 30 2.63 3.82 3.09
CA ARG A 30 1.50 4.75 3.11
C ARG A 30 0.16 4.03 3.29
N TYR A 31 0.00 2.83 2.71
CA TYR A 31 -1.19 1.99 2.90
C TYR A 31 -1.38 1.64 4.39
N TYR A 32 -0.31 1.19 5.06
CA TYR A 32 -0.37 0.88 6.49
C TYR A 32 -0.52 2.14 7.37
N ALA A 33 0.10 3.26 6.98
CA ALA A 33 -0.10 4.53 7.67
C ALA A 33 -1.57 5.00 7.61
N LYS A 34 -2.19 4.89 6.42
CA LYS A 34 -3.62 5.19 6.21
C LYS A 34 -4.52 4.28 7.05
N LEU A 35 -4.25 2.98 7.07
CA LEU A 35 -5.04 2.00 7.82
C LEU A 35 -4.93 2.20 9.34
N SER A 36 -3.73 2.50 9.83
CA SER A 36 -3.46 2.65 11.27
C SER A 36 -3.75 4.06 11.80
N GLY A 37 -3.90 5.06 10.92
CA GLY A 37 -3.99 6.47 11.31
C GLY A 37 -2.70 7.04 11.88
N THR A 38 -1.58 6.30 11.80
CA THR A 38 -0.28 6.69 12.36
C THR A 38 0.71 6.99 11.24
N ALA A 39 1.51 8.04 11.39
CA ALA A 39 2.59 8.35 10.45
C ALA A 39 3.73 7.33 10.57
N ILE A 40 4.33 6.97 9.43
CA ILE A 40 5.53 6.12 9.37
C ILE A 40 6.68 7.00 8.87
N GLY A 41 7.72 7.15 9.69
CA GLY A 41 8.78 8.14 9.48
C GLY A 41 8.69 9.30 10.47
N GLN A 42 9.69 10.19 10.47
CA GLN A 42 9.71 11.45 11.22
C GLN A 42 9.21 12.59 10.33
#